data_AF-A0A1L8CZ98-F1
#
_entry.id   AF-A0A1L8CZ98-F1
#
_cell.length_a   1.000
_cell.length_b   1.000
_cell.length_c   1.000
_cell.angle_alpha   90.00
_cell.angle_beta   90.00
_cell.angle_gamma   90.00
#
_symmetry.space_group_name_H-M   'P 1'
#
loop_
_entity.id
_entity.type
_entity.pdbx_description
1 polymer ?
#
loop_
_entity_poly.entity_id
_entity_poly.type
_entity_poly.pdbx_seq_one_letter_code
_entity_poly.pdbx_strand_id
1 'polypeptide(L)'
;MYKDLYVFPAIFDYAEDGISVEFPDLPGCLTCGDNTEEALKNAKEALELHLYGMEKDNEPIPEPTPIDKIKIEPNQVLVLVEAWMPLVRSEMDNKAVKKTLTIPKWLNDLAEKKKINFSRVLQQALKEQLGIKEREI
;
A
#
# COMPACT_ATOMS: atom_id res chain seq x y z
N MET A 1 -0.02 -16.46 6.44
CA MET A 1 0.55 -15.98 5.17
C MET A 1 -0.58 -15.33 4.42
N TYR A 2 -0.45 -14.05 4.06
CA TYR A 2 -1.49 -13.31 3.35
C TYR A 2 -1.59 -13.79 1.89
N LYS A 3 -2.76 -13.62 1.26
CA LYS A 3 -2.96 -13.99 -0.15
C LYS A 3 -2.21 -12.99 -1.03
N ASP A 4 -1.81 -13.42 -2.23
CA ASP A 4 -1.12 -12.51 -3.15
C ASP A 4 -2.08 -11.73 -4.05
N LEU A 5 -3.22 -12.32 -4.40
CA LEU A 5 -4.27 -11.67 -5.16
C LEU A 5 -5.52 -11.55 -4.30
N TYR A 6 -6.04 -10.34 -4.17
CA TYR A 6 -7.36 -10.05 -3.64
C TYR A 6 -8.24 -9.49 -4.73
N VAL A 7 -9.51 -9.87 -4.73
CA VAL A 7 -10.54 -9.32 -5.62
C VAL A 7 -11.73 -8.99 -4.76
N PHE A 8 -12.07 -7.70 -4.69
CA PHE A 8 -13.22 -7.23 -3.92
C PHE A 8 -14.23 -6.54 -4.82
N PRO A 9 -15.54 -6.74 -4.57
CA PRO A 9 -16.57 -5.92 -5.18
C PRO A 9 -16.52 -4.51 -4.59
N ALA A 10 -16.57 -3.53 -5.48
CA ALA A 10 -16.71 -2.12 -5.18
C ALA A 10 -18.04 -1.62 -5.74
N ILE A 11 -18.72 -0.77 -4.98
CA ILE A 11 -19.94 -0.08 -5.40
C ILE A 11 -19.53 1.30 -5.87
N PHE A 12 -19.84 1.61 -7.13
CA PHE A 12 -19.65 2.92 -7.75
C PHE A 12 -20.98 3.62 -7.75
N ASP A 13 -21.10 4.69 -6.99
CA ASP A 13 -22.30 5.51 -6.89
C ASP A 13 -22.13 6.77 -7.75
N TYR A 14 -22.96 6.87 -8.80
CA TYR A 14 -22.93 7.99 -9.73
C TYR A 14 -23.85 9.11 -9.24
N ALA A 15 -23.24 10.24 -8.88
CA ALA A 15 -23.90 11.47 -8.46
C ALA A 15 -23.69 12.59 -9.49
N GLU A 16 -24.33 13.75 -9.28
CA GLU A 16 -24.18 14.90 -10.19
C GLU A 16 -22.79 15.55 -10.12
N ASP A 17 -22.10 15.42 -8.98
CA ASP A 17 -20.81 16.04 -8.67
C ASP A 17 -19.62 15.07 -8.75
N GLY A 18 -19.84 13.81 -9.15
CA GLY A 18 -18.79 12.83 -9.34
C GLY A 18 -19.24 11.40 -9.07
N ILE A 19 -18.26 10.51 -8.90
CA ILE A 19 -18.48 9.11 -8.60
C ILE A 19 -17.82 8.81 -7.26
N SER A 20 -18.60 8.31 -6.30
CA SER A 20 -18.06 7.78 -5.06
C SER A 20 -17.91 6.26 -5.15
N VAL A 21 -16.88 5.73 -4.52
CA VAL A 21 -16.58 4.30 -4.53
C VAL A 21 -16.38 3.80 -3.11
N GLU A 22 -17.07 2.71 -2.80
CA GLU A 22 -16.95 2.03 -1.51
C GLU A 22 -16.81 0.52 -1.69
N PHE A 23 -16.21 -0.13 -0.71
CA PHE A 23 -16.06 -1.58 -0.65
C PHE A 23 -16.93 -2.12 0.50
N PRO A 24 -18.03 -2.84 0.22
CA PRO A 24 -18.97 -3.28 1.26
C PRO A 24 -18.34 -4.12 2.37
N ASP A 25 -17.33 -4.92 2.01
CA ASP A 25 -16.64 -5.81 2.94
C ASP A 25 -15.42 -5.15 3.61
N LEU A 26 -15.00 -3.95 3.18
CA LEU A 26 -13.84 -3.23 3.70
C LEU A 26 -14.27 -1.86 4.25
N PRO A 27 -14.87 -1.82 5.46
CA PRO A 27 -15.40 -0.59 6.03
C PRO A 27 -14.28 0.45 6.20
N GLY A 28 -14.52 1.66 5.69
CA GLY A 28 -13.55 2.75 5.68
C GLY A 28 -12.64 2.80 4.45
N CYS A 29 -12.73 1.82 3.54
CA CYS A 29 -12.11 1.90 2.21
C CYS A 29 -13.04 2.70 1.28
N LEU A 30 -12.90 4.03 1.30
CA LEU A 30 -13.71 4.97 0.53
C LEU A 30 -12.83 5.81 -0.38
N THR A 31 -13.31 6.09 -1.58
CA THR A 31 -12.63 6.97 -2.54
C THR A 31 -13.63 7.59 -3.51
N CYS A 32 -13.17 8.48 -4.38
CA CYS A 32 -14.01 9.11 -5.40
C CYS A 32 -13.20 9.44 -6.66
N GLY A 33 -13.89 9.81 -7.73
CA GLY A 33 -13.28 10.36 -8.95
C GLY A 33 -14.29 11.15 -9.76
N ASP A 34 -13.80 12.05 -10.63
CA ASP A 34 -14.65 12.92 -11.44
C ASP A 34 -15.29 12.16 -12.62
N ASN A 35 -14.71 11.01 -12.99
CA ASN A 35 -15.16 10.15 -14.08
C ASN A 35 -14.84 8.67 -13.78
N THR A 36 -15.43 7.76 -14.55
CA THR A 36 -15.32 6.31 -14.29
C THR A 36 -13.88 5.79 -14.32
N GLU A 37 -13.02 6.31 -15.21
CA GLU A 37 -11.62 5.88 -15.31
C GLU A 37 -10.83 6.29 -14.06
N GLU A 38 -11.00 7.53 -13.63
CA GLU A 38 -10.40 8.04 -12.40
C GLU A 38 -10.92 7.30 -11.16
N ALA A 39 -12.23 7.12 -11.05
CA ALA A 39 -12.85 6.38 -9.95
C ALA A 39 -12.32 4.93 -9.89
N LEU A 40 -12.14 4.25 -11.02
CA LEU A 40 -11.58 2.90 -11.07
C LEU A 40 -10.12 2.86 -10.64
N LYS A 41 -9.31 3.80 -11.12
CA LYS A 41 -7.91 3.94 -10.71
C LYS A 41 -7.82 4.17 -9.20
N ASN A 42 -8.60 5.13 -8.69
CA ASN A 42 -8.60 5.49 -7.28
C ASN A 42 -9.14 4.36 -6.40
N ALA A 43 -10.12 3.57 -6.88
CA ALA A 43 -10.62 2.37 -6.21
C ALA A 43 -9.54 1.31 -6.06
N LYS A 44 -8.75 1.07 -7.11
CA LYS A 44 -7.63 0.14 -7.06
C LYS A 44 -6.57 0.59 -6.05
N GLU A 45 -6.16 1.85 -6.12
CA GLU A 45 -5.18 2.41 -5.17
C GLU A 45 -5.71 2.33 -3.73
N ALA A 46 -6.97 2.71 -3.49
CA ALA A 46 -7.60 2.63 -2.17
C ALA A 46 -7.62 1.20 -1.63
N LEU A 47 -7.98 0.22 -2.46
CA LEU A 47 -8.00 -1.20 -2.09
C LEU A 47 -6.59 -1.69 -1.70
N GLU A 48 -5.59 -1.43 -2.54
CA GLU A 48 -4.20 -1.81 -2.29
C GLU A 48 -3.66 -1.21 -0.99
N LEU A 49 -3.91 0.08 -0.76
CA LEU A 49 -3.49 0.79 0.46
C LEU A 49 -4.19 0.25 1.71
N HIS A 50 -5.51 0.03 1.63
CA HIS A 50 -6.31 -0.44 2.76
C HIS A 50 -5.89 -1.86 3.17
N LEU A 51 -5.78 -2.78 2.21
CA LEU A 51 -5.33 -4.15 2.46
C LEU A 51 -3.92 -4.18 3.06
N TYR A 52 -2.98 -3.37 2.54
CA TYR A 52 -1.65 -3.27 3.11
C TYR A 52 -1.67 -2.77 4.58
N GLY A 53 -2.50 -1.78 4.88
CA GLY A 53 -2.70 -1.30 6.25
C GLY A 53 -3.14 -2.42 7.19
N MET A 54 -4.19 -3.16 6.80
CA MET A 54 -4.68 -4.32 7.56
C MET A 54 -3.59 -5.38 7.77
N GLU A 55 -2.77 -5.67 6.74
CA GLU A 55 -1.64 -6.60 6.87
C GLU A 55 -0.60 -6.13 7.89
N LYS A 56 -0.29 -4.82 7.94
CA LYS A 56 0.69 -4.26 8.89
C LYS A 56 0.17 -4.24 10.32
N ASP A 57 -1.12 -3.98 10.48
CA ASP A 57 -1.77 -3.94 11.78
C ASP A 57 -2.17 -5.34 12.29
N ASN A 58 -1.87 -6.39 11.49
CA ASN A 58 -2.28 -7.78 11.73
C ASN A 58 -3.80 -7.95 11.89
N GLU A 59 -4.57 -7.11 11.20
CA GLU A 59 -6.02 -7.21 11.14
C GLU A 59 -6.45 -8.31 10.16
N PRO A 60 -7.54 -9.03 10.45
CA PRO A 60 -8.06 -10.05 9.55
C PRO A 60 -8.71 -9.40 8.32
N ILE A 61 -8.23 -9.76 7.14
CA ILE A 61 -8.88 -9.36 5.88
C ILE A 61 -10.11 -10.27 5.65
N PRO A 62 -11.32 -9.71 5.51
CA PRO A 62 -12.54 -10.49 5.31
C PRO A 62 -12.56 -11.16 3.92
N GLU A 63 -13.41 -12.18 3.76
CA GLU A 63 -13.66 -12.75 2.44
C GLU A 63 -14.68 -11.87 1.70
N PRO A 64 -14.47 -11.61 0.39
CA PRO A 64 -15.36 -10.77 -0.39
C PRO A 64 -16.74 -11.41 -0.55
N THR A 65 -17.79 -10.60 -0.40
CA THR A 65 -19.16 -11.00 -0.65
C THR A 65 -19.36 -11.28 -2.15
N PRO A 66 -19.96 -12.42 -2.53
CA PRO A 66 -20.27 -12.71 -3.93
C PRO A 66 -21.12 -11.62 -4.60
N ILE A 67 -20.81 -11.28 -5.85
CA ILE A 67 -21.44 -10.19 -6.59
C ILE A 67 -22.97 -10.31 -6.70
N ASP A 68 -23.50 -11.54 -6.73
CA ASP A 68 -24.91 -11.86 -6.84
C ASP A 68 -25.69 -11.60 -5.54
N LYS A 69 -24.99 -11.39 -4.42
CA LYS A 69 -25.58 -11.13 -3.10
C LYS A 69 -25.56 -9.67 -2.71
N ILE A 70 -24.86 -8.82 -3.46
CA ILE A 70 -24.76 -7.39 -3.19
C ILE A 70 -25.97 -6.69 -3.81
N LYS A 71 -26.67 -5.92 -2.99
CA LYS A 71 -27.78 -5.08 -3.43
C LYS A 71 -27.23 -3.71 -3.77
N ILE A 72 -27.62 -3.19 -4.92
CA ILE A 72 -27.22 -1.87 -5.42
C ILE A 72 -28.47 -1.06 -5.77
N GLU A 73 -28.35 0.25 -5.66
CA GLU A 73 -29.38 1.21 -6.06
C GLU A 73 -29.33 1.50 -7.57
N PRO A 74 -30.36 2.12 -8.18
CA PRO A 74 -30.42 2.34 -9.64
C PRO A 74 -29.28 3.17 -10.22
N ASN A 75 -28.67 4.05 -9.43
CA ASN A 75 -27.53 4.89 -9.82
C ASN A 75 -26.18 4.28 -9.44
N GLN A 76 -26.18 3.03 -8.97
CA GLN A 76 -24.97 2.33 -8.55
C GLN A 76 -24.58 1.22 -9.54
N VAL A 77 -23.28 0.99 -9.65
CA VAL A 77 -22.71 -0.09 -10.46
C VAL A 77 -21.74 -0.89 -9.61
N LEU A 78 -21.82 -2.22 -9.70
CA LEU A 78 -20.88 -3.11 -9.04
C LEU A 78 -19.69 -3.39 -9.96
N VAL A 79 -18.48 -3.18 -9.45
CA VAL A 79 -17.23 -3.38 -10.18
C VAL A 79 -16.31 -4.27 -9.36
N LEU A 80 -15.71 -5.29 -9.99
CA LEU A 80 -14.67 -6.10 -9.35
C LEU A 80 -13.33 -5.40 -9.49
N VAL A 81 -12.68 -5.14 -8.36
CA VAL A 81 -11.36 -4.51 -8.30
C VAL A 81 -10.36 -5.51 -7.75
N GLU A 82 -9.27 -5.70 -8.47
CA GLU A 82 -8.17 -6.59 -8.07
C GLU A 82 -7.00 -5.82 -7.46
N ALA A 83 -6.37 -6.42 -6.46
CA ALA A 83 -5.14 -5.95 -5.83
C ALA A 83 -4.10 -7.06 -5.82
N TRP A 84 -2.98 -6.82 -6.51
CA TRP A 84 -1.83 -7.74 -6.52
C TRP A 84 -0.81 -7.30 -5.47
N MET A 85 -0.95 -7.87 -4.28
CA MET A 85 -0.22 -7.46 -3.08
C MET A 85 1.31 -7.66 -3.15
N PRO A 86 1.90 -8.63 -3.87
CA PRO A 86 3.35 -8.75 -3.93
C PRO A 86 4.06 -7.48 -4.42
N LEU A 87 3.47 -6.78 -5.40
CA LEU A 87 4.01 -5.51 -5.86
C LEU A 87 3.82 -4.41 -4.81
N VAL A 88 2.61 -4.27 -4.25
CA VAL A 88 2.29 -3.28 -3.21
C VAL A 88 3.21 -3.42 -2.00
N ARG A 89 3.35 -4.65 -1.47
CA ARG A 89 4.27 -4.98 -0.38
C ARG A 89 5.70 -4.63 -0.73
N SER A 90 6.16 -5.02 -1.92
CA SER A 90 7.52 -4.72 -2.38
C SER A 90 7.76 -3.21 -2.47
N GLU A 91 6.86 -2.45 -3.09
CA GLU A 91 7.00 -1.00 -3.23
C GLU A 91 7.01 -0.30 -1.87
N MET A 92 6.16 -0.73 -0.95
CA MET A 92 6.04 -0.14 0.37
C MET A 92 7.15 -0.55 1.34
N ASP A 93 7.57 -1.82 1.31
CA ASP A 93 8.69 -2.32 2.14
C ASP A 93 10.05 -1.80 1.63
N ASN A 94 10.18 -1.50 0.32
CA ASN A 94 11.38 -0.92 -0.24
C ASN A 94 11.43 0.62 -0.15
N LYS A 95 10.38 1.26 0.40
CA LYS A 95 10.35 2.72 0.53
C LYS A 95 11.39 3.19 1.55
N ALA A 96 12.36 3.96 1.08
CA ALA A 96 13.38 4.52 1.94
C ALA A 96 12.77 5.49 2.97
N VAL A 97 12.97 5.20 4.26
CA VAL A 97 12.53 6.07 5.36
C VAL A 97 13.69 6.93 5.84
N LYS A 98 13.53 8.26 5.80
CA LYS A 98 14.53 9.20 6.34
C LYS A 98 14.71 8.98 7.84
N LYS A 99 15.95 8.85 8.28
CA LYS A 99 16.32 8.77 9.71
C LYS A 99 17.20 9.95 10.09
N THR A 100 16.82 10.66 11.14
CA THR A 100 17.65 11.69 11.79
C THR A 100 18.49 11.01 12.86
N LEU A 101 19.80 11.20 12.83
CA LEU A 101 20.74 10.56 13.74
C LEU A 101 21.86 11.53 14.14
N THR A 102 22.56 11.19 15.23
CA THR A 102 23.67 12.00 15.77
C THR A 102 24.93 11.14 15.84
N ILE A 103 26.04 11.66 15.32
CA ILE A 103 27.36 11.04 15.39
C ILE A 103 28.40 12.06 15.85
N PRO A 104 29.54 11.63 16.42
CA PRO A 104 30.62 12.54 16.78
C PRO A 104 31.12 13.35 15.57
N LYS A 105 31.39 14.64 15.77
CA LYS A 105 31.85 15.56 14.70
C LYS A 105 33.08 15.04 13.94
N TRP A 106 34.06 14.50 14.66
CA TRP A 106 35.28 13.97 14.04
C TRP A 106 35.01 12.85 13.03
N LEU A 107 33.98 12.04 13.27
CA LEU A 107 33.60 10.93 12.41
C LEU A 107 32.85 11.43 11.18
N ASN A 108 31.96 12.42 11.36
CA ASN A 108 31.28 13.09 10.26
C ASN A 108 32.29 13.72 9.30
N ASP A 109 33.19 14.55 9.81
CA ASP A 109 34.19 15.28 9.02
C ASP A 109 35.08 14.31 8.21
N LEU A 110 35.48 13.18 8.82
CA LEU A 110 36.28 12.15 8.16
C LEU A 110 35.49 11.42 7.07
N ALA A 111 34.23 11.08 7.33
CA ALA A 111 33.34 10.40 6.39
C ALA A 111 33.01 11.29 5.18
N GLU A 112 32.74 12.57 5.40
CA GLU A 112 32.51 13.56 4.34
C GLU A 112 33.75 13.75 3.47
N LYS A 113 34.94 13.89 4.09
CA LYS A 113 36.22 14.00 3.36
C LYS A 113 36.46 12.79 2.45
N LYS A 114 36.05 11.60 2.90
CA LYS A 114 36.13 10.36 2.13
C LYS A 114 34.92 10.11 1.22
N LYS A 115 33.95 11.03 1.16
CA LYS A 115 32.70 10.94 0.38
C LYS A 115 31.91 9.65 0.67
N ILE A 116 31.85 9.25 1.94
CA ILE A 116 31.10 8.07 2.36
C ILE A 116 29.60 8.33 2.28
N ASN A 117 28.84 7.35 1.79
CA ASN A 117 27.38 7.37 1.82
C ASN A 117 26.88 6.85 3.18
N PHE A 118 26.49 7.76 4.07
CA PHE A 118 26.00 7.44 5.41
C PHE A 118 24.78 6.51 5.40
N SER A 119 23.84 6.72 4.46
CA SER A 119 22.64 5.88 4.35
C SER A 119 23.00 4.44 4.02
N ARG A 120 23.93 4.21 3.07
CA ARG A 120 24.39 2.86 2.71
C ARG A 120 25.11 2.18 3.88
N VAL A 121 25.98 2.91 4.59
CA VAL A 121 26.69 2.37 5.75
C VAL A 121 25.71 1.97 6.87
N LEU A 122 24.72 2.81 7.15
CA LEU A 122 23.69 2.49 8.15
C LEU A 122 22.87 1.26 7.73
N GLN A 123 22.43 1.19 6.47
CA GLN A 123 21.69 0.03 5.97
C GLN A 123 22.50 -1.26 6.06
N GLN A 124 23.77 -1.24 5.66
CA GLN A 124 24.67 -2.38 5.77
C GLN A 124 24.84 -2.83 7.22
N ALA A 125 25.16 -1.90 8.12
CA ALA A 125 25.34 -2.22 9.54
C ALA A 125 24.06 -2.80 10.17
N LEU A 126 22.88 -2.27 9.81
CA LEU A 126 21.60 -2.79 10.28
C LEU A 126 21.33 -4.21 9.74
N LYS A 127 21.57 -4.46 8.45
CA LYS A 127 21.43 -5.82 7.86
C LYS A 127 22.33 -6.83 8.56
N GLU A 128 23.60 -6.47 8.81
CA GLU A 128 24.57 -7.31 9.52
C GLU A 128 24.11 -7.63 10.95
N GLN A 129 23.68 -6.61 11.71
CA GLN A 129 23.19 -6.78 13.09
C GLN A 129 21.89 -7.61 13.17
N LEU A 130 21.03 -7.52 12.15
CA LEU A 130 19.78 -8.27 12.06
C LEU A 130 19.95 -9.65 11.40
N GLY A 131 21.15 -10.03 10.99
CA GLY A 131 21.42 -11.32 10.35
C GLY A 131 20.79 -11.47 8.95
N ILE A 132 20.48 -10.37 8.28
CA ILE A 132 19.88 -10.36 6.94
C ILE A 132 20.99 -10.53 5.92
N LYS A 133 21.08 -11.71 5.29
CA LYS A 133 21.99 -11.97 4.18
C LYS A 133 21.43 -11.33 2.91
N GLU A 134 22.26 -10.56 2.20
CA GLU A 134 21.89 -10.07 0.87
C GLU A 134 21.57 -11.26 -0.03
N ARG A 135 20.35 -11.30 -0.58
CA ARG A 135 20.11 -12.09 -1.79
C ARG A 135 20.83 -11.35 -2.91
N GLU A 136 21.90 -11.95 -3.42
CA GLU A 136 22.43 -11.59 -4.74
C GLU A 136 21.29 -11.79 -5.75
N ILE A 137 20.90 -10.70 -6.42
CA ILE A 137 20.14 -10.75 -7.67
C ILE A 137 21.18 -10.76 -8.79
#